data_AF-A0AAW2CHE5-F1
#
_entry.id   AF-A0AAW2CHE5-F1
#
_cell.length_a   1.000
_cell.length_b   1.000
_cell.length_c   1.000
_cell.angle_alpha   90.00
_cell.angle_beta   90.00
_cell.angle_gamma   90.00
#
_symmetry.space_group_name_H-M   'P 1'
#
loop_
_entity.id
_entity.type
_entity.pdbx_description
1 polymer ?
#
loop_
_entity_poly.entity_id
_entity_poly.type
_entity_poly.pdbx_seq_one_letter_code
_entity_poly.pdbx_strand_id
1 'polypeptide(L)'
;MERKTHILVIPYPVQGHINRTLQFSKRLATKGARVTLVATSTIRNSMQALQGASSVNIEIISDGSEGGETVESLIATVDRFKDVVSQSLAEYIEKLNSSKYPPKFIVYDCALPWALDVARKYGADGAPFYIQSCAVNVVYYHFKKGTVRFEWVSRRGLLSRVAESNCSERLLSESVQLFSSTEGKSVGQWLGSEPRYGDGERGEGEMKEG
;
A
#
# COMPACT_ATOMS: atom_id res chain seq x y z
N MET A 1 3.48 -25.53 -9.80
CA MET A 1 2.48 -24.67 -9.13
C MET A 1 3.19 -23.37 -8.78
N GLU A 2 2.89 -22.26 -9.46
CA GLU A 2 3.58 -20.98 -9.21
C GLU A 2 3.28 -20.46 -7.80
N ARG A 3 4.33 -20.14 -7.03
CA ARG A 3 4.16 -19.48 -5.73
C ARG A 3 3.77 -18.02 -5.98
N LYS A 4 2.48 -17.72 -5.90
CA LYS A 4 1.99 -16.33 -5.94
C LYS A 4 2.42 -15.61 -4.67
N THR A 5 3.21 -14.54 -4.80
CA THR A 5 3.55 -13.65 -3.68
C THR A 5 2.27 -13.09 -3.08
N HIS A 6 2.11 -13.23 -1.76
CA HIS A 6 0.96 -12.68 -1.04
C HIS A 6 1.29 -11.28 -0.53
N ILE A 7 0.52 -10.31 -1.00
CA ILE A 7 0.65 -8.88 -0.68
C ILE A 7 -0.59 -8.47 0.12
N LEU A 8 -0.36 -7.90 1.30
CA LEU A 8 -1.39 -7.20 2.06
C LEU A 8 -1.41 -5.75 1.63
N VAL A 9 -2.60 -5.17 1.51
CA VAL A 9 -2.77 -3.77 1.18
C VAL A 9 -3.69 -3.11 2.21
N ILE A 10 -3.21 -2.12 2.95
CA ILE A 10 -3.98 -1.44 4.00
C ILE A 10 -4.19 0.04 3.64
N PRO A 11 -5.42 0.45 3.29
CA PRO A 11 -5.76 1.86 3.05
C PRO A 11 -6.01 2.60 4.36
N TYR A 12 -5.89 3.93 4.33
CA TYR A 12 -6.52 4.77 5.35
C TYR A 12 -8.05 4.69 5.22
N PRO A 13 -8.84 4.66 6.32
CA PRO A 13 -10.28 4.36 6.30
C PRO A 13 -11.14 5.55 5.86
N VAL A 14 -10.79 6.17 4.72
CA VAL A 14 -11.53 7.26 4.09
C VAL A 14 -11.81 6.88 2.64
N GLN A 15 -13.03 7.14 2.17
CA GLN A 15 -13.54 6.67 0.88
C GLN A 15 -12.60 6.97 -0.31
N GLY A 16 -12.01 8.16 -0.36
CA GLY A 16 -11.07 8.55 -1.40
C GLY A 16 -9.80 7.71 -1.42
N HIS A 17 -9.30 7.31 -0.24
CA HIS A 17 -8.13 6.46 -0.10
C HIS A 17 -8.44 5.01 -0.50
N ILE A 18 -9.56 4.48 -0.01
CA ILE A 18 -9.99 3.10 -0.27
C ILE A 18 -10.16 2.84 -1.77
N ASN A 19 -10.81 3.73 -2.50
CA ASN A 19 -11.05 3.55 -3.94
C ASN A 19 -9.73 3.44 -4.72
N ARG A 20 -8.76 4.32 -4.44
CA ARG A 20 -7.46 4.29 -5.15
C ARG A 20 -6.67 3.04 -4.81
N THR A 21 -6.63 2.68 -3.54
CA THR A 21 -5.93 1.50 -3.06
C THR A 21 -6.58 0.22 -3.61
N LEU A 22 -7.90 0.15 -3.70
CA LEU A 22 -8.60 -0.99 -4.32
C LEU A 22 -8.26 -1.14 -5.81
N GLN A 23 -8.21 -0.05 -6.57
CA GLN A 23 -7.83 -0.09 -7.98
C GLN A 23 -6.37 -0.51 -8.17
N PHE A 24 -5.48 -0.04 -7.30
CA PHE A 24 -4.10 -0.50 -7.24
C PHE A 24 -4.01 -2.00 -6.94
N SER A 25 -4.75 -2.49 -5.95
CA SER A 25 -4.83 -3.90 -5.59
C SER A 25 -5.33 -4.78 -6.75
N LYS A 26 -6.34 -4.31 -7.50
CA LYS A 26 -6.83 -5.02 -8.69
C LYS A 26 -5.72 -5.15 -9.74
N ARG A 27 -4.97 -4.07 -10.01
CA ARG A 27 -3.83 -4.11 -10.94
C ARG A 27 -2.74 -5.07 -10.48
N LEU A 28 -2.39 -5.08 -9.19
CA LEU A 28 -1.44 -6.07 -8.64
C LEU A 28 -1.93 -7.51 -8.85
N ALA A 29 -3.22 -7.77 -8.62
CA ALA A 29 -3.81 -9.09 -8.82
C ALA A 29 -3.74 -9.53 -10.30
N THR A 30 -3.99 -8.62 -11.25
CA THR A 30 -3.86 -8.93 -12.70
C THR A 30 -2.42 -9.29 -13.11
N LYS A 31 -1.41 -8.87 -12.34
CA LYS A 31 0.00 -9.21 -12.56
C LYS A 31 0.42 -10.53 -11.88
N GLY A 32 -0.53 -11.27 -11.32
CA GLY A 32 -0.29 -12.61 -10.76
C GLY A 32 -0.06 -12.64 -9.25
N ALA A 33 -0.03 -11.50 -8.56
CA ALA A 33 0.08 -11.47 -7.11
C ALA A 33 -1.21 -11.95 -6.44
N ARG A 34 -1.10 -12.60 -5.28
CA ARG A 34 -2.23 -12.81 -4.38
C ARG A 34 -2.37 -11.55 -3.55
N VAL A 35 -3.48 -10.84 -3.68
CA VAL A 35 -3.68 -9.56 -3.00
C VAL A 35 -4.84 -9.65 -2.02
N THR A 36 -4.61 -9.19 -0.79
CA THR A 36 -5.64 -9.04 0.22
C THR A 36 -5.69 -7.58 0.67
N LEU A 37 -6.82 -6.93 0.40
CA LEU A 37 -7.13 -5.60 0.92
C LEU A 37 -7.60 -5.75 2.37
N VAL A 38 -6.80 -5.25 3.31
CA VAL A 38 -7.08 -5.25 4.74
C VAL A 38 -7.83 -3.96 5.05
N ALA A 39 -9.15 -4.07 5.17
CA ALA A 39 -10.04 -2.97 5.52
C ALA A 39 -10.37 -2.99 7.01
N THR A 40 -10.78 -1.84 7.54
CA THR A 40 -11.14 -1.73 8.95
C THR A 40 -12.65 -1.85 9.17
N SER A 41 -13.07 -2.14 10.40
CA SER A 41 -14.47 -2.24 10.82
C SER A 41 -15.31 -1.03 10.45
N THR A 42 -14.76 0.19 10.50
CA THR A 42 -15.44 1.43 10.10
C THR A 42 -16.09 1.33 8.71
N ILE A 43 -15.44 0.62 7.77
CA ILE A 43 -15.87 0.52 6.36
C ILE A 43 -16.43 -0.85 5.99
N ARG A 44 -16.74 -1.70 6.99
CA ARG A 44 -17.20 -3.08 6.82
C ARG A 44 -18.34 -3.18 5.81
N ASN A 45 -19.41 -2.41 5.97
CA ASN A 45 -20.61 -2.51 5.14
C ASN A 45 -20.31 -2.22 3.67
N SER A 46 -19.55 -1.14 3.41
CA SER A 46 -19.13 -0.79 2.05
C SER A 46 -18.25 -1.87 1.43
N MET A 47 -17.39 -2.49 2.24
CA MET A 47 -16.47 -3.52 1.76
C MET A 47 -17.13 -4.88 1.57
N GLN A 48 -18.12 -5.24 2.39
CA GLN A 48 -18.91 -6.46 2.21
C GLN A 48 -19.70 -6.43 0.91
N ALA A 49 -20.23 -5.28 0.50
CA ALA A 49 -20.89 -5.12 -0.79
C ALA A 49 -19.96 -5.37 -2.00
N LEU A 50 -18.64 -5.27 -1.80
CA LEU A 50 -17.62 -5.52 -2.83
C LEU A 50 -17.06 -6.95 -2.79
N GLN A 51 -17.40 -7.75 -1.77
CA GLN A 51 -16.96 -9.15 -1.68
C GLN A 51 -17.65 -9.98 -2.78
N GLY A 52 -16.86 -10.78 -3.51
CA GLY A 52 -17.34 -11.62 -4.60
C GLY A 52 -17.33 -10.98 -5.99
N ALA A 53 -17.29 -9.64 -6.09
CA ALA A 53 -17.21 -8.91 -7.36
C ALA A 53 -15.77 -8.51 -7.75
N SER A 54 -14.79 -8.77 -6.89
CA SER A 54 -13.40 -8.31 -7.03
C SER A 54 -12.44 -9.49 -7.13
N SER A 55 -11.41 -9.36 -7.97
CA SER A 55 -10.28 -10.29 -8.05
C SER A 55 -9.31 -10.20 -6.86
N VAL A 56 -9.68 -9.45 -5.82
CA VAL A 56 -8.89 -9.11 -4.64
C VAL A 56 -9.63 -9.63 -3.42
N ASN A 57 -8.93 -10.33 -2.51
CA ASN A 57 -9.51 -10.76 -1.25
C ASN A 57 -9.71 -9.53 -0.35
N ILE A 58 -10.77 -9.52 0.44
CA ILE A 58 -11.02 -8.45 1.40
C ILE A 58 -11.07 -9.08 2.78
N GLU A 59 -10.24 -8.58 3.69
CA GLU A 59 -10.28 -8.92 5.11
C GLU A 59 -10.75 -7.70 5.89
N ILE A 60 -11.59 -7.91 6.90
CA ILE A 60 -11.99 -6.85 7.84
C ILE A 60 -11.29 -7.10 9.18
N ILE A 61 -10.46 -6.15 9.60
CA ILE A 61 -9.86 -6.12 10.94
C ILE A 61 -10.55 -5.08 11.83
N SER A 62 -10.42 -5.23 13.14
CA SER A 62 -10.95 -4.25 14.08
C SER A 62 -10.13 -2.96 14.04
N ASP A 63 -10.82 -1.83 14.16
CA ASP A 63 -10.24 -0.51 14.41
C ASP A 63 -10.79 0.14 15.69
N GLY A 64 -11.54 -0.62 16.49
CA GLY A 64 -12.15 -0.19 17.74
C GLY A 64 -13.37 0.73 17.58
N SER A 65 -13.89 0.91 16.36
CA SER A 65 -15.14 1.64 16.12
C SER A 65 -16.40 0.85 16.55
N GLU A 66 -16.25 -0.42 16.94
CA GLU A 66 -17.38 -1.32 17.22
C GLU A 66 -18.02 -1.09 18.59
N GLY A 67 -17.38 -0.31 19.48
CA GLY A 67 -17.81 -0.09 20.86
C GLY A 67 -18.91 0.96 21.09
N GLY A 68 -19.53 1.48 20.02
CA GLY A 68 -20.54 2.55 20.09
C GLY A 68 -19.95 3.96 20.10
N GLU A 69 -20.81 4.98 19.96
CA GLU A 69 -20.40 6.39 19.91
C GLU A 69 -19.99 6.88 21.30
N THR A 70 -18.69 6.93 21.55
CA THR A 70 -18.11 7.64 22.68
C THR A 70 -17.72 9.04 22.24
N VAL A 71 -18.02 10.06 23.07
CA VAL A 71 -17.56 11.43 22.83
C VAL A 71 -16.06 11.47 23.10
N GLU A 72 -15.29 11.16 22.07
CA GLU A 72 -13.83 11.07 22.11
C GLU A 72 -13.23 12.29 21.39
N SER A 73 -12.09 12.79 21.90
CA SER A 73 -11.33 13.80 21.16
C SER A 73 -10.73 13.19 19.90
N LEU A 74 -10.56 13.99 18.84
CA LEU A 74 -9.92 13.52 17.60
C LEU A 74 -8.56 12.85 17.85
N ILE A 75 -7.78 13.36 18.81
CA ILE A 75 -6.46 12.82 19.16
C ILE A 75 -6.60 11.41 19.75
N ALA A 76 -7.50 11.26 20.72
CA ALA A 76 -7.74 9.98 21.37
C ALA A 76 -8.28 8.94 20.36
N THR A 77 -9.15 9.34 19.44
CA THR A 77 -9.62 8.45 18.36
C THR A 77 -8.49 8.00 17.44
N VAL A 78 -7.56 8.89 17.08
CA VAL A 78 -6.40 8.53 16.24
C VAL A 78 -5.44 7.60 16.98
N ASP A 79 -5.17 7.86 18.25
CA ASP A 79 -4.28 7.03 19.07
C ASP A 79 -4.91 5.63 19.28
N ARG A 80 -6.20 5.57 19.62
CA ARG A 80 -6.97 4.32 19.72
C ARG A 80 -7.00 3.55 18.41
N PHE A 81 -7.24 4.24 17.29
CA PHE A 81 -7.21 3.63 15.95
C PHE A 81 -5.85 2.99 15.67
N LYS A 82 -4.75 3.71 15.94
CA LYS A 82 -3.39 3.19 15.74
C LYS A 82 -3.16 1.94 16.58
N ASP A 83 -3.52 1.96 17.86
CA ASP A 83 -3.26 0.84 18.78
C ASP A 83 -4.07 -0.40 18.40
N VAL A 84 -5.37 -0.25 18.18
CA VAL A 84 -6.26 -1.38 17.84
C VAL A 84 -5.90 -1.97 16.48
N VAL A 85 -5.72 -1.13 15.45
CA VAL A 85 -5.39 -1.63 14.11
C VAL A 85 -4.00 -2.25 14.09
N SER A 86 -3.03 -1.74 14.87
CA SER A 86 -1.72 -2.40 15.00
C SER A 86 -1.86 -3.81 15.57
N GLN A 87 -2.66 -3.97 16.62
CA GLN A 87 -2.90 -5.27 17.25
C GLN A 87 -3.64 -6.23 16.32
N SER A 88 -4.75 -5.80 15.72
CA SER A 88 -5.52 -6.66 14.82
C SER A 88 -4.76 -7.01 13.53
N LEU A 89 -3.93 -6.10 13.01
CA LEU A 89 -3.06 -6.39 11.87
C LEU A 89 -2.00 -7.43 12.24
N ALA A 90 -1.39 -7.33 13.42
CA ALA A 90 -0.40 -8.29 13.92
C ALA A 90 -1.00 -9.69 14.03
N GLU A 91 -2.15 -9.82 14.70
CA GLU A 91 -2.89 -11.08 14.83
C GLU A 91 -3.25 -11.68 13.47
N TYR A 92 -3.66 -10.83 12.51
CA TYR A 92 -4.00 -11.27 11.17
C TYR A 92 -2.78 -11.80 10.39
N ILE A 93 -1.64 -11.09 10.44
CA ILE A 93 -0.42 -11.53 9.77
C ILE A 93 0.08 -12.84 10.40
N GLU A 94 0.05 -12.96 11.72
CA GLU A 94 0.42 -14.19 12.43
C GLU A 94 -0.45 -15.38 12.02
N LYS A 95 -1.77 -15.20 11.97
CA LYS A 95 -2.71 -16.21 11.45
C LYS A 95 -2.36 -16.63 10.02
N LEU A 96 -2.02 -15.68 9.16
CA LEU A 96 -1.67 -15.98 7.77
C LEU A 96 -0.29 -16.62 7.61
N ASN A 97 0.64 -16.41 8.54
CA ASN A 97 1.98 -17.01 8.48
C ASN A 97 1.94 -18.54 8.57
N SER A 98 0.93 -19.10 9.23
CA SER A 98 0.67 -20.54 9.29
C SER A 98 -0.08 -21.08 8.07
N SER A 99 -0.44 -20.23 7.10
CA SER A 99 -1.18 -20.63 5.90
C SER A 99 -0.28 -21.09 4.75
N LYS A 100 -0.89 -21.64 3.69
CA LYS A 100 -0.18 -22.01 2.45
C LYS A 100 0.51 -20.82 1.77
N TYR A 101 0.03 -19.59 2.01
CA TYR A 101 0.52 -18.38 1.35
C TYR A 101 0.76 -17.27 2.39
N PRO A 102 1.86 -17.34 3.16
CA PRO A 102 2.22 -16.29 4.12
C PRO A 102 2.47 -14.96 3.41
N PRO A 103 1.99 -13.82 3.95
CA PRO A 103 2.32 -12.50 3.46
C PRO A 103 3.83 -12.29 3.42
N LYS A 104 4.32 -11.72 2.32
CA LYS A 104 5.74 -11.33 2.18
C LYS A 104 5.93 -9.83 2.04
N PHE A 105 4.85 -9.12 1.71
CA PHE A 105 4.89 -7.69 1.48
C PHE A 105 3.62 -7.01 1.96
N ILE A 106 3.74 -5.81 2.53
CA ILE A 106 2.63 -4.93 2.84
C ILE A 106 2.75 -3.64 2.03
N VAL A 107 1.65 -3.24 1.38
CA VAL A 107 1.50 -1.90 0.84
C VAL A 107 0.57 -1.14 1.77
N TYR A 108 1.05 -0.08 2.39
CA TYR A 108 0.28 0.67 3.38
C TYR A 108 0.12 2.12 2.94
N ASP A 109 -1.02 2.71 3.25
CA ASP A 109 -1.23 4.13 3.08
C ASP A 109 -0.16 4.95 3.80
N CYS A 110 0.38 5.99 3.17
CA CYS A 110 1.40 6.83 3.80
C CYS A 110 0.94 7.48 5.12
N ALA A 111 -0.37 7.59 5.37
CA ALA A 111 -0.91 8.03 6.66
C ALA A 111 -0.76 7.00 7.80
N LEU A 112 -0.38 5.76 7.49
CA LEU A 112 -0.24 4.64 8.43
C LEU A 112 1.21 4.12 8.51
N PRO A 113 2.22 4.98 8.75
CA PRO A 113 3.63 4.58 8.67
C PRO A 113 4.00 3.45 9.66
N TRP A 114 3.30 3.36 10.78
CA TRP A 114 3.50 2.34 11.81
C TRP A 114 3.09 0.92 11.34
N ALA A 115 2.29 0.79 10.28
CA ALA A 115 1.89 -0.52 9.76
C ALA A 115 3.10 -1.32 9.22
N LEU A 116 4.12 -0.63 8.71
CA LEU A 116 5.37 -1.25 8.29
C LEU A 116 6.11 -1.88 9.46
N ASP A 117 6.17 -1.19 10.61
CA ASP A 117 6.85 -1.69 11.80
C ASP A 117 6.12 -2.92 12.36
N VAL A 118 4.79 -2.95 12.30
CA VAL A 118 3.99 -4.14 12.63
C VAL A 118 4.35 -5.29 11.69
N ALA A 119 4.30 -5.08 10.38
CA ALA A 119 4.54 -6.14 9.39
C ALA A 119 5.97 -6.72 9.46
N ARG A 120 6.97 -5.87 9.69
CA ARG A 120 8.38 -6.30 9.80
C ARG A 120 8.63 -7.24 10.97
N LYS A 121 7.90 -7.09 12.09
CA LYS A 121 7.99 -8.04 13.23
C LYS A 121 7.63 -9.48 12.83
N TYR A 122 6.84 -9.64 11.77
CA TYR A 122 6.39 -10.93 11.26
C TYR A 122 7.06 -11.33 9.94
N GLY A 123 8.16 -10.65 9.58
CA GLY A 123 8.98 -11.00 8.41
C GLY A 123 8.41 -10.56 7.06
N ALA A 124 7.51 -9.57 7.04
CA ALA A 124 7.03 -8.95 5.81
C ALA A 124 7.68 -7.57 5.61
N ASP A 125 8.24 -7.35 4.42
CA ASP A 125 8.69 -6.02 3.98
C ASP A 125 7.49 -5.18 3.55
N GLY A 126 7.71 -3.90 3.22
CA GLY A 126 6.60 -3.10 2.71
C GLY A 126 7.01 -1.83 2.00
N ALA A 127 6.02 -1.23 1.35
CA ALA A 127 6.16 0.05 0.66
C ALA A 127 4.98 0.98 0.99
N PRO A 128 5.23 2.28 1.18
CA PRO A 128 4.17 3.26 1.32
C PRO A 128 3.46 3.50 -0.01
N PHE A 129 2.16 3.72 0.05
CA PHE A 129 1.33 4.15 -1.07
C PHE A 129 0.85 5.58 -0.84
N TYR A 130 1.35 6.48 -1.67
CA TYR A 130 0.99 7.90 -1.62
C TYR A 130 -0.21 8.18 -2.53
N ILE A 131 -1.29 8.65 -1.92
CA ILE A 131 -2.49 9.09 -2.65
C ILE A 131 -2.45 10.58 -3.01
N GLN A 132 -1.59 11.34 -2.31
CA GLN A 132 -1.39 12.78 -2.51
C GLN A 132 -0.43 13.07 -3.67
N SER A 133 -0.44 14.33 -4.14
CA SER A 133 0.49 14.81 -5.18
C SER A 133 1.94 14.72 -4.71
N CYS A 134 2.86 14.37 -5.62
CA CYS A 134 4.29 14.37 -5.33
C CYS A 134 4.80 15.73 -4.84
N ALA A 135 4.20 16.83 -5.30
CA ALA A 135 4.54 18.18 -4.85
C ALA A 135 4.32 18.36 -3.33
N VAL A 136 3.27 17.74 -2.78
CA VAL A 136 2.98 17.77 -1.33
C VAL A 136 4.08 17.04 -0.55
N ASN A 137 4.55 15.89 -1.06
CA ASN A 137 5.66 15.15 -0.45
C ASN A 137 6.96 15.94 -0.48
N VAL A 138 7.24 16.66 -1.57
CA VAL A 138 8.40 17.56 -1.69
C VAL A 138 8.34 18.68 -0.64
N VAL A 139 7.16 19.28 -0.44
CA VAL A 139 6.98 20.28 0.63
C VAL A 139 7.22 19.66 2.01
N TYR A 140 6.68 18.49 2.31
CA TYR A 140 6.95 17.80 3.58
C TYR A 140 8.42 17.50 3.80
N TYR A 141 9.12 17.05 2.75
CA TYR A 141 10.56 16.83 2.78
C TYR A 141 11.32 18.10 3.16
N HIS A 142 11.04 19.21 2.47
CA HIS A 142 11.73 20.47 2.70
C HIS A 142 11.38 21.12 4.03
N PHE A 143 10.14 20.95 4.51
CA PHE A 143 9.73 21.37 5.84
C PHE A 143 10.52 20.61 6.92
N LYS A 144 10.66 19.29 6.75
CA LYS A 144 11.40 18.44 7.69
C LYS A 144 12.91 18.67 7.68
N LYS A 145 13.49 18.93 6.50
CA LYS A 145 14.90 19.32 6.39
C LYS A 145 15.18 20.73 6.91
N GLY A 146 14.16 21.50 7.30
CA GLY A 146 14.30 22.88 7.75
C GLY A 146 14.59 23.86 6.62
N THR A 147 14.56 23.41 5.36
CA THR A 147 14.80 24.25 4.16
C THR A 147 13.58 25.08 3.75
N VAL A 148 12.38 24.71 4.22
CA VAL A 148 11.16 25.52 4.13
C VAL A 148 10.65 25.70 5.56
N ARG A 149 10.43 26.94 5.96
CA ARG A 149 9.89 27.29 7.29
C ARG A 149 8.55 27.95 7.07
N PHE A 150 7.49 27.43 7.69
CA PHE A 150 6.20 28.10 7.71
C PHE A 150 6.11 28.98 8.96
N GLU A 151 5.95 30.29 8.78
CA GLU A 151 5.52 31.19 9.86
C GLU A 151 4.01 31.04 10.05
N TRP A 152 3.56 30.03 10.81
CA TRP A 152 2.14 29.93 11.20
C TRP A 152 1.93 30.45 12.62
N VAL A 153 1.01 31.42 12.75
CA VAL A 153 0.40 31.86 14.01
C VAL A 153 -0.28 30.65 14.69
N SER A 154 0.03 30.48 15.97
CA SER A 154 -0.26 29.31 16.79
C SER A 154 -1.74 28.85 16.79
N ARG A 155 -2.03 27.72 16.11
CA ARG A 155 -2.95 26.68 16.61
C ARG A 155 -2.22 25.33 16.58
N ARG A 156 -1.51 25.06 17.66
CA ARG A 156 -0.68 23.86 17.90
C ARG A 156 -1.54 22.61 17.93
N GLY A 157 -1.13 21.54 17.24
CA GLY A 157 -1.64 20.19 17.49
C GLY A 157 -1.62 19.27 16.27
N LEU A 158 -2.33 19.63 15.21
CA LEU A 158 -2.66 18.65 14.15
C LEU A 158 -1.55 18.50 13.11
N LEU A 159 -1.00 19.63 12.61
CA LEU A 159 0.03 19.60 11.57
C LEU A 159 1.41 19.20 12.10
N SER A 160 1.73 19.55 13.35
CA SER A 160 2.99 19.13 13.98
C SER A 160 3.05 17.62 14.09
N ARG A 161 1.94 16.93 14.44
CA ARG A 161 1.88 15.46 14.48
C ARG A 161 1.78 14.80 13.10
N VAL A 162 1.17 15.44 12.09
CA VAL A 162 1.22 14.92 10.70
C VAL A 162 2.66 14.97 10.18
N ALA A 163 3.38 16.05 10.46
CA ALA A 163 4.80 16.15 10.15
C ALA A 163 5.64 15.19 11.03
N GLU A 164 5.44 15.17 12.36
CA GLU A 164 6.15 14.32 13.34
C GLU A 164 5.79 12.85 13.28
N SER A 165 4.72 12.47 12.58
CA SER A 165 4.51 11.07 12.23
C SER A 165 5.79 10.59 11.55
N ASN A 166 6.36 9.48 12.03
CA ASN A 166 7.61 8.86 11.55
C ASN A 166 7.58 8.48 10.04
N CYS A 167 6.57 8.93 9.29
CA CYS A 167 6.39 8.84 7.85
C CYS A 167 7.52 9.50 7.05
N SER A 168 8.26 10.46 7.61
CA SER A 168 9.17 11.29 6.80
C SER A 168 10.63 10.84 6.73
N GLU A 169 11.21 10.21 7.75
CA GLU A 169 12.68 10.10 7.78
C GLU A 169 13.20 8.88 6.99
N ARG A 170 12.61 7.70 7.24
CA ARG A 170 13.02 6.44 6.60
C ARG A 170 12.41 6.24 5.21
N LEU A 171 11.20 6.77 4.99
CA LEU A 171 10.46 6.58 3.73
C LEU A 171 10.80 7.64 2.69
N LEU A 172 11.19 8.86 3.08
CA LEU A 172 11.76 9.82 2.13
C LEU A 172 13.21 9.49 1.79
N SER A 173 14.01 8.89 2.69
CA SER A 173 15.33 8.37 2.28
C SER A 173 15.20 7.25 1.25
N GLU A 174 14.26 6.32 1.46
CA GLU A 174 13.98 5.24 0.50
C GLU A 174 13.33 5.77 -0.80
N SER A 175 12.41 6.75 -0.72
CA SER A 175 11.80 7.36 -1.91
C SER A 175 12.78 8.23 -2.70
N VAL A 176 13.68 8.96 -2.03
CA VAL A 176 14.77 9.72 -2.67
C VAL A 176 15.79 8.76 -3.27
N GLN A 177 16.17 7.67 -2.59
CA GLN A 177 17.02 6.64 -3.19
C GLN A 177 16.37 5.96 -4.39
N LEU A 178 15.06 5.68 -4.33
CA LEU A 178 14.30 5.13 -5.46
C LEU A 178 14.24 6.14 -6.63
N PHE A 179 13.97 7.41 -6.35
CA PHE A 179 13.88 8.48 -7.34
C PHE A 179 15.25 8.78 -7.98
N SER A 180 16.32 8.87 -7.18
CA SER A 180 17.71 9.01 -7.64
C SER A 180 18.22 7.78 -8.38
N SER A 181 17.73 6.58 -8.07
CA SER A 181 18.02 5.34 -8.83
C SER A 181 17.27 5.28 -10.17
N THR A 182 16.16 6.02 -10.30
CA THR A 182 15.39 6.14 -11.54
C THR A 182 15.76 7.35 -12.42
N GLU A 183 16.49 8.34 -11.88
CA GLU A 183 17.12 9.39 -12.69
C GLU A 183 18.21 8.78 -13.58
N GLY A 184 17.81 8.44 -14.80
CA GLY A 184 18.67 7.80 -15.80
C GLY A 184 18.01 6.64 -16.54
N LYS A 185 16.84 6.15 -16.10
CA LYS A 185 16.11 5.08 -16.81
C LYS A 185 14.76 5.54 -17.32
N SER A 186 14.58 5.50 -18.65
CA SER A 186 13.26 5.74 -19.25
C SER A 186 12.30 4.58 -18.92
N VAL A 187 11.00 4.86 -18.91
CA VAL A 187 9.94 3.86 -18.65
C VAL A 187 10.04 2.64 -19.58
N GLY A 188 10.63 2.79 -20.78
CA GLY A 188 10.89 1.68 -21.71
C GLY A 188 11.99 0.70 -21.25
N GLN A 189 12.95 1.13 -20.41
CA GLN A 189 14.00 0.25 -19.90
C GLN A 189 13.52 -0.66 -18.76
N TRP A 190 12.36 -0.39 -18.17
CA TRP A 190 11.70 -1.29 -17.22
C TRP A 190 10.93 -2.43 -17.90
N LEU A 191 10.70 -2.35 -19.21
CA LEU A 191 9.94 -3.33 -20.00
C LEU A 191 10.79 -4.07 -21.06
N GLY A 192 12.12 -3.98 -21.00
CA GLY A 192 13.00 -4.48 -22.06
C GLY A 192 13.72 -5.78 -21.74
N SER A 193 13.08 -6.92 -21.98
CA SER A 193 13.69 -8.08 -22.65
C SER A 193 12.59 -9.10 -22.97
N GLU A 194 11.93 -8.92 -24.11
CA GLU A 194 11.14 -9.97 -24.74
C GLU A 194 12.06 -11.16 -25.07
N PRO A 195 11.68 -12.42 -24.73
CA PRO A 195 12.35 -13.56 -25.32
C PRO A 195 11.98 -13.60 -26.80
N ARG A 196 12.96 -13.43 -27.68
CA ARG A 196 12.84 -13.84 -29.08
C ARG A 196 12.56 -15.35 -29.10
N TYR A 197 11.31 -15.73 -29.29
CA TYR A 197 10.98 -17.07 -29.74
C TYR A 197 11.50 -17.22 -31.16
N GLY A 198 12.36 -18.20 -31.39
CA GLY A 198 12.87 -18.53 -32.71
C GLY A 198 11.74 -19.08 -33.57
N ASP A 199 11.64 -18.57 -34.80
CA ASP A 199 10.86 -19.18 -35.86
C ASP A 199 11.55 -20.47 -36.28
N GLY A 200 11.09 -21.58 -35.68
CA GLY A 200 11.33 -22.94 -36.15
C GLY A 200 10.16 -23.36 -37.05
N GLU A 201 10.50 -23.54 -38.33
CA GLU A 201 9.90 -24.45 -39.32
C GLU A 201 8.41 -24.81 -39.19
N ARG A 202 7.64 -24.42 -40.22
CA ARG A 202 6.52 -25.22 -40.70
C ARG A 202 6.57 -25.27 -42.22
N GLY A 203 6.95 -26.44 -42.73
CA GLY A 203 6.77 -26.79 -44.13
C GLY A 203 5.30 -27.04 -44.45
N GLU A 204 4.95 -26.78 -45.70
CA GLU A 204 3.78 -27.14 -46.53
C GLU A 204 3.69 -26.00 -47.57
N GLY A 205 3.67 -26.17 -48.88
CA GLY A 205 3.50 -27.28 -49.80
C GLY A 205 3.47 -26.66 -51.21
N GLU A 206 3.75 -27.45 -52.24
CA GLU A 206 3.76 -27.03 -53.64
C GLU A 206 2.41 -26.48 -54.13
N MET A 207 2.46 -25.46 -54.99
CA MET A 207 1.63 -25.40 -56.20
C MET A 207 2.23 -24.40 -57.19
N LYS A 208 2.79 -24.93 -58.29
CA LYS A 208 3.08 -24.19 -59.52
C LYS A 208 1.90 -24.40 -60.48
N GLU A 209 1.27 -23.30 -60.88
CA GLU A 209 0.59 -23.18 -62.17
C GLU A 209 1.10 -21.90 -62.83
N GLY A 210 1.52 -21.99 -64.11
CA GLY A 210 1.98 -20.87 -64.94
C GLY A 210 3.45 -20.94 -65.33
#